data_AF-A0A2D6JJ35-F1
#
_entry.id   AF-A0A2D6JJ35-F1
#
_cell.length_a   1.000
_cell.length_b   1.000
_cell.length_c   1.000
_cell.angle_alpha   90.00
_cell.angle_beta   90.00
_cell.angle_gamma   90.00
#
_symmetry.space_group_name_H-M   'P 1'
#
loop_
_entity.id
_entity.type
_entity.pdbx_description
1 polymer ?
#
loop_
_entity_poly.entity_id
_entity_poly.type
_entity_poly.pdbx_seq_one_letter_code
_entity_poly.pdbx_strand_id
1 'polypeptide(L)'
;MKRSLLSIFVGLISSVLAVACSSFGSDSSEEKKLSFKNSLNYDSSNGVFKNRRPKLISEMEKEAMDFKTMWDFFFGSQADRVPVAQLPELKPDLGEFIKESEDLKSIWLGHSSFLLNMNGKIILVDPVFSGAASPIPFSVKRFQKPVLKLNELPEIDFILISHDHYDHLDMESIKFFKEKNTQFIAPLGVGSHMQSWGIEEERIFEKDWWQSHKIEGLEFIATPAQHFSGRSLFDRNHSLWASWVIRSDKHSVYFSGDSGYDVHFKEIGDKYGPFDLAFVENGQYNKKWRAVHLLPEETIQATKDLKAKRMIPVHWGMFELSMHAWYEPIEESFLRAQAENFQLIAPKIGQMIYLNDSNEIEKWWESVPREAKATESEEKKLLVGHIKKSS
;
A
#
# COMPACT_ATOMS: atom_id res chain seq x y z
N MET A 1 38.54 25.86 2.63
CA MET A 1 37.73 24.68 3.05
C MET A 1 36.33 25.05 3.57
N LYS A 2 36.15 25.97 4.54
CA LYS A 2 34.82 26.28 5.13
C LYS A 2 33.76 26.85 4.15
N ARG A 3 34.14 27.67 3.16
CA ARG A 3 33.20 28.20 2.15
C ARG A 3 32.68 27.13 1.18
N SER A 4 33.51 26.13 0.85
CA SER A 4 33.13 25.01 -0.02
C SER A 4 32.16 24.05 0.67
N LEU A 5 32.34 23.79 1.97
CA LEU A 5 31.40 22.99 2.77
C LEU A 5 30.02 23.65 2.93
N LEU A 6 29.97 24.97 3.09
CA LEU A 6 28.70 25.70 3.19
C LEU A 6 27.93 25.71 1.85
N SER A 7 28.63 25.88 0.72
CA SER A 7 28.01 25.79 -0.61
C SER A 7 27.52 24.39 -0.94
N ILE A 8 28.26 23.35 -0.54
CA ILE A 8 27.82 21.95 -0.65
C ILE A 8 26.59 21.71 0.22
N PHE A 9 26.57 22.22 1.45
CA PHE A 9 25.44 22.07 2.37
C PHE A 9 24.18 22.80 1.90
N VAL A 10 24.30 24.04 1.40
CA VAL A 10 23.17 24.79 0.81
C VAL A 10 22.67 24.13 -0.48
N GLY A 11 23.57 23.60 -1.31
CA GLY A 11 23.18 22.82 -2.51
C GLY A 11 22.47 21.51 -2.16
N LEU A 12 22.90 20.83 -1.10
CA LEU A 12 22.27 19.60 -0.61
C LEU A 12 20.86 19.88 -0.04
N ILE A 13 20.70 20.96 0.74
CA ILE A 13 19.38 21.36 1.26
C ILE A 13 18.44 21.77 0.13
N SER A 14 18.93 22.54 -0.84
CA SER A 14 18.11 23.00 -1.98
C SER A 14 17.67 21.84 -2.87
N SER A 15 18.53 20.84 -3.09
CA SER A 15 18.18 19.64 -3.86
C SER A 15 17.21 18.72 -3.11
N VAL A 16 17.37 18.54 -1.80
CA VAL A 16 16.40 17.79 -0.97
C VAL A 16 15.03 18.47 -0.98
N LEU A 17 14.98 19.81 -0.86
CA LEU A 17 13.73 20.57 -0.95
C LEU A 17 13.09 20.49 -2.34
N ALA A 18 13.89 20.55 -3.42
CA ALA A 18 13.38 20.45 -4.79
C ALA A 18 12.80 19.07 -5.10
N VAL A 19 13.48 17.99 -4.69
CA VAL A 19 12.98 16.61 -4.86
C VAL A 19 11.71 16.40 -4.04
N ALA A 20 11.69 16.85 -2.78
CA ALA A 20 10.49 16.82 -1.94
C ALA A 20 9.32 17.57 -2.60
N CYS A 21 9.57 18.76 -3.16
CA CYS A 21 8.56 19.53 -3.89
C CYS A 21 8.01 18.79 -5.13
N SER A 22 8.86 18.11 -5.90
CA SER A 22 8.39 17.34 -7.06
C SER A 22 7.56 16.11 -6.66
N SER A 23 7.89 15.48 -5.54
CA SER A 23 7.19 14.27 -5.07
C SER A 23 5.77 14.55 -4.54
N PHE A 24 5.44 15.80 -4.25
CA PHE A 24 4.06 16.22 -3.98
C PHE A 24 3.15 16.02 -5.21
N GLY A 25 3.70 16.01 -6.42
CA GLY A 25 2.93 15.99 -7.67
C GLY A 25 2.13 17.28 -7.85
N SER A 26 0.97 17.21 -8.51
CA SER A 26 0.08 18.36 -8.70
C SER A 26 -1.38 18.03 -8.46
N ASP A 27 -2.14 19.05 -8.05
CA ASP A 27 -3.59 19.02 -8.02
C ASP A 27 -4.19 18.98 -9.44
N SER A 28 -5.43 18.54 -9.56
CA SER A 28 -6.17 18.52 -10.82
C SER A 28 -6.43 19.93 -11.35
N SER A 29 -6.38 20.09 -12.67
CA SER A 29 -6.76 21.34 -13.33
C SER A 29 -8.23 21.67 -13.06
N GLU A 30 -8.60 22.95 -13.13
CA GLU A 30 -10.00 23.36 -12.94
C GLU A 30 -10.95 22.69 -13.95
N GLU A 31 -10.51 22.52 -15.19
CA GLU A 31 -11.25 21.77 -16.21
C GLU A 31 -11.48 20.31 -15.79
N LYS A 32 -10.45 19.64 -15.27
CA LYS A 32 -10.58 18.27 -14.77
C LYS A 32 -11.50 18.20 -13.56
N LYS A 33 -11.41 19.15 -12.62
CA LYS A 33 -12.31 19.26 -11.45
C LYS A 33 -13.77 19.47 -11.84
N LEU A 34 -14.06 20.09 -12.99
CA LEU A 34 -15.44 20.16 -13.51
C LEU A 34 -16.00 18.77 -13.82
N SER A 35 -15.16 17.84 -14.31
CA SER A 35 -15.59 16.45 -14.57
C SER A 35 -15.97 15.70 -13.29
N PHE A 36 -15.34 16.03 -12.15
CA PHE A 36 -15.62 15.40 -10.86
C PHE A 36 -16.99 15.77 -10.29
N LYS A 37 -17.61 16.86 -10.75
CA LYS A 37 -18.95 17.28 -10.30
C LYS A 37 -20.04 16.25 -10.59
N ASN A 38 -19.80 15.33 -11.52
CA ASN A 38 -20.70 14.22 -11.83
C ASN A 38 -20.56 13.04 -10.86
N SER A 39 -19.50 13.01 -10.03
CA SER A 39 -19.29 12.00 -9.02
C SER A 39 -20.20 12.25 -7.82
N LEU A 40 -20.88 11.19 -7.37
CA LEU A 40 -21.62 11.22 -6.09
C LEU A 40 -20.69 11.26 -4.87
N ASN A 41 -19.40 10.98 -5.07
CA ASN A 41 -18.39 10.92 -4.03
C ASN A 41 -17.63 12.24 -3.89
N TYR A 42 -17.93 13.26 -4.70
CA TYR A 42 -17.22 14.54 -4.71
C TYR A 42 -18.05 15.69 -4.11
N ASP A 43 -17.45 16.39 -3.13
CA ASP A 43 -17.96 17.67 -2.61
C ASP A 43 -17.62 18.82 -3.55
N SER A 44 -18.57 19.26 -4.37
CA SER A 44 -18.33 20.44 -5.21
C SER A 44 -18.20 21.75 -4.43
N SER A 45 -18.69 21.82 -3.18
CA SER A 45 -18.62 23.04 -2.35
C SER A 45 -17.26 23.20 -1.66
N ASN A 46 -16.65 22.08 -1.28
CA ASN A 46 -15.35 22.04 -0.61
C ASN A 46 -14.19 21.63 -1.54
N GLY A 47 -14.49 21.15 -2.75
CA GLY A 47 -13.49 20.74 -3.72
C GLY A 47 -12.78 19.42 -3.39
N VAL A 48 -13.44 18.51 -2.67
CA VAL A 48 -12.81 17.29 -2.11
C VAL A 48 -13.69 16.06 -2.25
N PHE A 49 -13.09 14.89 -2.37
CA PHE A 49 -13.79 13.61 -2.26
C PHE A 49 -14.19 13.29 -0.82
N LYS A 50 -15.26 12.51 -0.64
CA LYS A 50 -15.84 12.20 0.66
C LYS A 50 -15.86 10.70 0.96
N ASN A 51 -15.66 10.39 2.23
CA ASN A 51 -15.98 9.08 2.78
C ASN A 51 -17.50 8.87 2.93
N ARG A 52 -17.93 7.60 2.85
CA ARG A 52 -19.32 7.18 3.15
C ARG A 52 -19.69 7.35 4.62
N ARG A 53 -18.69 7.35 5.51
CA ARG A 53 -18.84 7.47 6.97
C ARG A 53 -18.10 8.69 7.54
N PRO A 54 -18.48 9.92 7.16
CA PRO A 54 -17.72 11.13 7.52
C PRO A 54 -17.65 11.37 9.04
N LYS A 55 -18.66 10.95 9.81
CA LYS A 55 -18.63 11.04 11.28
C LYS A 55 -17.53 10.16 11.88
N LEU A 56 -17.42 8.91 11.42
CA LEU A 56 -16.41 7.98 11.89
C LEU A 56 -15.00 8.49 11.57
N ILE A 57 -14.81 9.06 10.38
CA ILE A 57 -13.54 9.68 9.98
C ILE A 57 -13.20 10.88 10.88
N SER A 58 -14.16 11.77 11.14
CA SER A 58 -13.92 12.92 12.01
C SER A 58 -13.62 12.54 13.47
N GLU A 59 -14.26 11.49 13.98
CA GLU A 59 -13.96 10.93 15.31
C GLU A 59 -12.55 10.35 15.35
N MET A 60 -12.20 9.55 14.34
CA MET A 60 -10.86 8.98 14.18
C MET A 60 -9.77 10.06 14.12
N GLU A 61 -9.96 11.12 13.31
CA GLU A 61 -8.98 12.20 13.19
C GLU A 61 -8.70 12.88 14.54
N LYS A 62 -9.72 13.04 15.39
CA LYS A 62 -9.55 13.58 16.75
C LYS A 62 -8.74 12.65 17.64
N GLU A 63 -8.99 11.34 17.57
CA GLU A 63 -8.26 10.34 18.36
C GLU A 63 -6.80 10.16 17.89
N ALA A 64 -6.58 10.20 16.57
CA ALA A 64 -5.26 10.10 15.96
C ALA A 64 -4.38 11.32 16.29
N MET A 65 -4.97 12.52 16.33
CA MET A 65 -4.29 13.77 16.68
C MET A 65 -4.12 13.99 18.20
N ASP A 66 -4.64 13.09 19.05
CA ASP A 66 -4.46 13.19 20.49
C ASP A 66 -2.97 13.17 20.87
N PHE A 67 -2.58 14.01 21.84
CA PHE A 67 -1.18 14.18 22.22
C PHE A 67 -0.55 12.86 22.67
N LYS A 68 -1.28 12.03 23.42
CA LYS A 68 -0.77 10.72 23.85
C LYS A 68 -0.56 9.80 22.66
N THR A 69 -1.46 9.82 21.67
CA THR A 69 -1.31 9.04 20.43
C THR A 69 -0.08 9.44 19.64
N MET A 70 0.11 10.74 19.43
CA MET A 70 1.31 11.26 18.77
C MET A 70 2.57 10.89 19.56
N TRP A 71 2.53 11.03 20.89
CA TRP A 71 3.64 10.65 21.76
C TRP A 71 3.97 9.15 21.67
N ASP A 72 2.98 8.27 21.74
CA ASP A 72 3.17 6.82 21.63
C ASP A 72 3.71 6.41 20.24
N PHE A 73 3.33 7.14 19.20
CA PHE A 73 3.78 6.88 17.83
C PHE A 73 5.29 7.16 17.71
N PHE A 74 5.71 8.36 18.11
CA PHE A 74 7.10 8.82 17.96
C PHE A 74 8.04 8.33 19.07
N PHE A 75 7.54 8.12 20.28
CA PHE A 75 8.36 7.89 21.48
C PHE A 75 7.92 6.68 22.32
N GLY A 76 6.82 6.01 21.95
CA GLY A 76 6.37 4.78 22.62
C GLY A 76 7.33 3.62 22.38
N SER A 77 7.05 2.47 23.03
CA SER A 77 7.84 1.25 22.84
C SER A 77 7.93 0.90 21.35
N GLN A 78 9.17 0.82 20.85
CA GLN A 78 9.52 0.51 19.46
C GLN A 78 9.87 -0.97 19.25
N ALA A 79 9.82 -1.79 20.30
CA ALA A 79 10.28 -3.17 20.26
C ALA A 79 9.64 -3.92 19.07
N ASP A 80 10.50 -4.40 18.17
CA ASP A 80 10.17 -5.14 16.94
C ASP A 80 9.33 -4.41 15.88
N ARG A 81 9.21 -3.08 15.87
CA ARG A 81 8.51 -2.38 14.74
C ARG A 81 9.28 -2.46 13.41
N VAL A 82 10.60 -2.56 13.50
CA VAL A 82 11.51 -2.73 12.36
C VAL A 82 12.24 -4.06 12.52
N PRO A 83 12.36 -4.88 11.46
CA PRO A 83 13.09 -6.14 11.56
C PRO A 83 14.60 -5.90 11.75
N VAL A 84 15.24 -6.68 12.61
CA VAL A 84 16.69 -6.61 12.88
C VAL A 84 17.54 -7.31 11.80
N ALA A 85 16.89 -8.04 10.90
CA ALA A 85 17.51 -8.74 9.77
C ALA A 85 16.65 -8.56 8.52
N GLN A 86 17.23 -8.83 7.35
CA GLN A 86 16.46 -8.82 6.10
C GLN A 86 15.37 -9.91 6.14
N LEU A 87 14.20 -9.55 5.65
CA LEU A 87 13.11 -10.49 5.45
C LEU A 87 13.46 -11.44 4.29
N PRO A 88 13.08 -12.73 4.39
CA PRO A 88 13.32 -13.71 3.35
C PRO A 88 12.76 -13.27 1.99
N GLU A 89 13.62 -13.30 0.99
CA GLU A 89 13.27 -12.99 -0.40
C GLU A 89 13.77 -14.10 -1.35
N LEU A 90 13.07 -14.24 -2.48
CA LEU A 90 13.43 -15.11 -3.59
C LEU A 90 13.50 -14.27 -4.85
N LYS A 91 14.59 -14.40 -5.62
CA LYS A 91 14.65 -13.77 -6.94
C LYS A 91 13.70 -14.53 -7.89
N PRO A 92 12.64 -13.91 -8.43
CA PRO A 92 11.68 -14.61 -9.27
C PRO A 92 12.28 -14.97 -10.63
N ASP A 93 11.86 -16.11 -11.17
CA ASP A 93 12.06 -16.44 -12.59
C ASP A 93 11.06 -15.66 -13.44
N LEU A 94 11.48 -14.50 -13.94
CA LEU A 94 10.60 -13.65 -14.74
C LEU A 94 10.27 -14.24 -16.12
N GLY A 95 11.10 -15.14 -16.64
CA GLY A 95 10.83 -15.83 -17.91
C GLY A 95 9.64 -16.77 -17.77
N GLU A 96 9.60 -17.53 -16.68
CA GLU A 96 8.42 -18.35 -16.36
C GLU A 96 7.22 -17.48 -15.95
N PHE A 97 7.43 -16.36 -15.26
CA PHE A 97 6.34 -15.47 -14.88
C PHE A 97 5.56 -14.94 -16.09
N ILE A 98 6.24 -14.48 -17.15
CA ILE A 98 5.60 -13.90 -18.34
C ILE A 98 5.08 -14.95 -19.33
N LYS A 99 5.48 -16.22 -19.17
CA LYS A 99 5.05 -17.29 -20.07
C LYS A 99 3.54 -17.42 -20.04
N GLU A 100 2.94 -17.43 -21.24
CA GLU A 100 1.50 -17.62 -21.43
C GLU A 100 1.02 -18.84 -20.66
N SER A 101 -0.01 -18.63 -19.84
CA SER A 101 -0.65 -19.67 -19.06
C SER A 101 -2.13 -19.31 -18.90
N GLU A 102 -2.95 -20.35 -18.76
CA GLU A 102 -4.33 -20.16 -18.31
C GLU A 102 -4.41 -19.88 -16.81
N ASP A 103 -3.33 -20.14 -16.06
CA ASP A 103 -3.24 -19.88 -14.63
C ASP A 103 -2.98 -18.41 -14.32
N LEU A 104 -3.63 -17.92 -13.26
CA LEU A 104 -3.31 -16.65 -12.63
C LEU A 104 -1.98 -16.81 -11.86
N LYS A 105 -1.00 -15.95 -12.15
CA LYS A 105 0.28 -15.91 -11.44
C LYS A 105 0.43 -14.58 -10.70
N SER A 106 1.06 -14.58 -9.53
CA SER A 106 1.40 -13.34 -8.83
C SER A 106 2.78 -13.40 -8.17
N ILE A 107 3.43 -12.25 -8.02
CA ILE A 107 4.66 -12.09 -7.24
C ILE A 107 4.48 -10.92 -6.29
N TRP A 108 4.59 -11.17 -4.99
CA TRP A 108 4.56 -10.10 -3.99
C TRP A 108 5.93 -9.40 -3.91
N LEU A 109 5.95 -8.08 -4.05
CA LEU A 109 7.17 -7.27 -4.03
C LEU A 109 7.38 -6.53 -2.69
N GLY A 110 6.52 -6.82 -1.71
CA GLY A 110 6.49 -6.19 -0.40
C GLY A 110 5.45 -5.07 -0.30
N HIS A 111 4.95 -4.83 0.92
CA HIS A 111 3.89 -3.85 1.18
C HIS A 111 2.63 -4.19 0.37
N SER A 112 2.08 -3.21 -0.35
CA SER A 112 0.98 -3.38 -1.30
C SER A 112 1.45 -3.51 -2.75
N SER A 113 2.76 -3.59 -3.01
CA SER A 113 3.31 -3.78 -4.35
C SER A 113 3.31 -5.25 -4.77
N PHE A 114 2.71 -5.57 -5.91
CA PHE A 114 2.78 -6.91 -6.49
C PHE A 114 2.65 -6.89 -8.02
N LEU A 115 3.18 -7.94 -8.65
CA LEU A 115 2.94 -8.26 -10.05
C LEU A 115 1.81 -9.28 -10.15
N LEU A 116 0.96 -9.12 -11.16
CA LEU A 116 -0.08 -10.06 -11.53
C LEU A 116 0.08 -10.39 -13.03
N ASN A 117 0.20 -11.66 -13.37
CA ASN A 117 0.03 -12.13 -14.75
C ASN A 117 -1.37 -12.71 -14.87
N MET A 118 -2.22 -12.04 -15.63
CA MET A 118 -3.60 -12.41 -15.83
C MET A 118 -3.95 -12.26 -17.30
N ASN A 119 -4.38 -13.36 -17.93
CA ASN A 119 -4.72 -13.38 -19.36
C ASN A 119 -3.55 -12.95 -20.27
N GLY A 120 -2.32 -13.32 -19.90
CA GLY A 120 -1.10 -12.94 -20.64
C GLY A 120 -0.67 -11.48 -20.46
N LYS A 121 -1.38 -10.72 -19.62
CA LYS A 121 -1.08 -9.32 -19.34
C LYS A 121 -0.43 -9.16 -17.98
N ILE A 122 0.60 -8.32 -17.93
CA ILE A 122 1.36 -8.04 -16.72
C ILE A 122 0.87 -6.72 -16.11
N ILE A 123 0.28 -6.84 -14.91
CA ILE A 123 -0.21 -5.72 -14.13
C ILE A 123 0.73 -5.53 -12.94
N LEU A 124 1.22 -4.31 -12.76
CA LEU A 124 1.98 -3.88 -11.59
C LEU A 124 1.09 -3.01 -10.71
N VAL A 125 0.85 -3.44 -9.48
CA VAL A 125 -0.07 -2.77 -8.55
C VAL A 125 0.72 -1.99 -7.51
N ASP A 126 0.30 -0.75 -7.24
CA ASP A 126 0.87 0.19 -6.25
C ASP A 126 2.41 0.12 -6.17
N PRO A 127 3.13 0.39 -7.28
CA PRO A 127 4.57 0.18 -7.33
C PRO A 127 5.32 1.21 -6.51
N VAL A 128 5.95 0.75 -5.43
CA VAL A 128 6.91 1.54 -4.65
C VAL A 128 8.24 0.85 -4.70
N PHE A 129 9.25 1.46 -5.32
CA PHE A 129 10.63 0.94 -5.40
C PHE A 129 11.63 1.87 -4.72
N SER A 130 11.21 3.09 -4.37
CA SER A 130 11.98 4.02 -3.56
C SER A 130 12.37 3.45 -2.20
N GLY A 131 13.49 3.96 -1.67
CA GLY A 131 14.02 3.57 -0.35
C GLY A 131 13.26 4.16 0.84
N ALA A 132 12.29 5.03 0.59
CA ALA A 132 11.44 5.67 1.59
C ALA A 132 10.06 5.96 1.00
N ALA A 133 9.01 5.76 1.78
CA ALA A 133 7.64 6.14 1.45
C ALA A 133 7.32 7.52 2.03
N SER A 134 8.07 8.53 1.60
CA SER A 134 7.98 9.89 2.11
C SER A 134 8.58 10.89 1.13
N PRO A 135 8.13 12.15 1.08
CA PRO A 135 8.81 13.20 0.33
C PRO A 135 10.19 13.53 0.92
N ILE A 136 10.46 13.06 2.15
CA ILE A 136 11.72 13.23 2.86
C ILE A 136 12.47 11.89 2.89
N PRO A 137 13.62 11.74 2.20
CA PRO A 137 14.27 10.43 1.96
C PRO A 137 14.68 9.63 3.20
N PHE A 138 14.71 10.25 4.38
CA PHE A 138 15.11 9.61 5.64
C PHE A 138 13.93 9.33 6.58
N SER A 139 12.71 9.71 6.19
CA SER A 139 11.47 9.40 6.89
C SER A 139 10.78 8.18 6.25
N VAL A 140 10.09 7.36 7.04
CA VAL A 140 9.41 6.12 6.59
C VAL A 140 10.32 5.28 5.67
N LYS A 141 11.48 4.89 6.20
CA LYS A 141 12.46 4.11 5.44
C LYS A 141 11.95 2.70 5.18
N ARG A 142 12.29 2.17 4.01
CA ARG A 142 12.06 0.78 3.66
C ARG A 142 12.96 -0.14 4.47
N PHE A 143 12.44 -1.27 4.93
CA PHE A 143 13.20 -2.25 5.72
C PHE A 143 14.37 -2.87 4.95
N GLN A 144 14.17 -3.19 3.66
CA GLN A 144 15.22 -3.70 2.77
C GLN A 144 15.05 -3.15 1.34
N LYS A 145 16.02 -3.39 0.47
CA LYS A 145 15.91 -2.99 -0.95
C LYS A 145 14.85 -3.82 -1.67
N PRO A 146 14.24 -3.30 -2.76
CA PRO A 146 13.36 -4.11 -3.60
C PRO A 146 14.08 -5.37 -4.12
N VAL A 147 13.37 -6.51 -4.11
CA VAL A 147 13.86 -7.80 -4.62
C VAL A 147 14.15 -7.78 -6.13
N LEU A 148 13.46 -6.89 -6.85
CA LEU A 148 13.71 -6.56 -8.25
C LEU A 148 13.97 -5.07 -8.36
N LYS A 149 14.95 -4.68 -9.18
CA LYS A 149 15.08 -3.29 -9.63
C LYS A 149 14.04 -3.00 -10.71
N LEU A 150 13.68 -1.73 -10.88
CA LEU A 150 12.76 -1.30 -11.95
C LEU A 150 13.21 -1.76 -13.35
N ASN A 151 14.52 -1.77 -13.62
CA ASN A 151 15.07 -2.23 -14.89
C ASN A 151 15.18 -3.76 -15.03
N GLU A 152 14.88 -4.52 -13.97
CA GLU A 152 14.77 -5.97 -14.00
C GLU A 152 13.32 -6.42 -14.23
N LEU A 153 12.33 -5.52 -14.10
CA LEU A 153 10.92 -5.86 -14.33
C LEU A 153 10.69 -6.33 -15.79
N PRO A 154 9.73 -7.26 -16.00
CA PRO A 154 9.26 -7.56 -17.34
C PRO A 154 8.58 -6.32 -17.95
N GLU A 155 8.18 -6.42 -19.22
CA GLU A 155 7.30 -5.41 -19.81
C GLU A 155 5.97 -5.38 -19.02
N ILE A 156 5.57 -4.18 -18.61
CA ILE A 156 4.36 -3.95 -17.82
C ILE A 156 3.30 -3.34 -18.73
N ASP A 157 2.21 -4.07 -18.95
CA ASP A 157 1.08 -3.58 -19.74
C ASP A 157 0.32 -2.49 -18.95
N PHE A 158 0.04 -2.76 -17.67
CA PHE A 158 -0.79 -1.90 -16.82
C PHE A 158 -0.14 -1.61 -15.47
N ILE A 159 -0.20 -0.35 -15.03
CA ILE A 159 0.02 0.04 -13.64
C ILE A 159 -1.33 0.39 -13.02
N LEU A 160 -1.65 -0.26 -11.91
CA LEU A 160 -2.90 -0.03 -11.16
C LEU A 160 -2.59 0.66 -9.84
N ILE A 161 -3.21 1.82 -9.61
CA ILE A 161 -3.04 2.60 -8.38
C ILE A 161 -4.32 2.60 -7.54
N SER A 162 -4.21 2.37 -6.24
CA SER A 162 -5.34 2.47 -5.30
C SER A 162 -5.62 3.90 -4.85
N HIS A 163 -4.59 4.67 -4.50
CA HIS A 163 -4.70 6.05 -4.01
C HIS A 163 -3.33 6.75 -4.05
N ASP A 164 -3.27 8.03 -3.64
CA ASP A 164 -2.11 8.89 -3.84
C ASP A 164 -1.12 8.94 -2.66
N HIS A 165 -1.20 8.09 -1.64
CA HIS A 165 -0.20 8.10 -0.57
C HIS A 165 1.19 7.64 -1.05
N TYR A 166 2.24 8.03 -0.34
CA TYR A 166 3.63 7.81 -0.77
C TYR A 166 4.06 6.35 -0.82
N ASP A 167 3.42 5.49 -0.03
CA ASP A 167 3.63 4.04 0.01
C ASP A 167 2.76 3.27 -0.99
N HIS A 168 1.99 3.98 -1.84
CA HIS A 168 1.19 3.41 -2.94
C HIS A 168 1.49 4.05 -4.29
N LEU A 169 1.83 5.34 -4.29
CA LEU A 169 2.17 6.14 -5.47
C LEU A 169 3.57 6.76 -5.30
N ASP A 170 4.57 6.03 -5.80
CA ASP A 170 5.97 6.44 -5.76
C ASP A 170 6.39 7.14 -7.05
N MET A 171 6.74 8.43 -6.95
CA MET A 171 7.12 9.27 -8.08
C MET A 171 8.23 8.65 -8.94
N GLU A 172 9.28 8.11 -8.32
CA GLU A 172 10.42 7.58 -9.08
C GLU A 172 10.07 6.27 -9.80
N SER A 173 9.21 5.45 -9.20
CA SER A 173 8.63 4.28 -9.87
C SER A 173 7.77 4.69 -11.06
N ILE A 174 6.89 5.67 -10.93
CA ILE A 174 6.04 6.14 -12.04
C ILE A 174 6.88 6.74 -13.17
N LYS A 175 7.85 7.60 -12.85
CA LYS A 175 8.71 8.25 -13.86
C LYS A 175 9.52 7.27 -14.69
N PHE A 176 9.87 6.10 -14.14
CA PHE A 176 10.55 5.05 -14.88
C PHE A 176 9.75 4.56 -16.11
N PHE A 177 8.41 4.62 -16.04
CA PHE A 177 7.51 4.19 -17.11
C PHE A 177 7.13 5.30 -18.09
N LYS A 178 7.75 6.48 -17.98
CA LYS A 178 7.47 7.62 -18.86
C LYS A 178 7.61 7.27 -20.34
N GLU A 179 8.69 6.59 -20.71
CA GLU A 179 9.01 6.24 -22.10
C GLU A 179 8.60 4.79 -22.44
N LYS A 180 7.75 4.16 -21.61
CA LYS A 180 7.27 2.78 -21.78
C LYS A 180 5.84 2.78 -22.31
N ASN A 181 5.45 1.73 -23.02
CA ASN A 181 4.09 1.53 -23.50
C ASN A 181 3.15 0.99 -22.39
N THR A 182 3.28 1.52 -21.19
CA THR A 182 2.50 1.13 -20.02
C THR A 182 1.31 2.07 -19.86
N GLN A 183 0.14 1.51 -19.61
CA GLN A 183 -1.09 2.25 -19.31
C GLN A 183 -1.29 2.34 -17.80
N PHE A 184 -1.83 3.46 -17.33
CA PHE A 184 -2.04 3.74 -15.91
C PHE A 184 -3.53 3.77 -15.62
N ILE A 185 -3.95 3.01 -14.62
CA ILE A 185 -5.34 2.92 -14.19
C ILE A 185 -5.38 3.38 -12.73
N ALA A 186 -6.21 4.37 -12.45
CA ALA A 186 -6.20 5.04 -11.15
C ALA A 186 -7.60 5.58 -10.78
N PRO A 187 -7.84 5.99 -9.53
CA PRO A 187 -9.02 6.75 -9.18
C PRO A 187 -8.96 8.18 -9.74
N LEU A 188 -10.11 8.86 -9.77
CA LEU A 188 -10.20 10.28 -10.17
C LEU A 188 -9.21 11.17 -9.38
N GLY A 189 -8.49 12.05 -10.08
CA GLY A 189 -7.58 13.04 -9.50
C GLY A 189 -6.14 12.55 -9.38
N VAL A 190 -5.91 11.25 -9.20
CA VAL A 190 -4.57 10.67 -9.04
C VAL A 190 -3.71 10.86 -10.30
N GLY A 191 -4.34 10.86 -11.48
CA GLY A 191 -3.68 11.06 -12.76
C GLY A 191 -2.96 12.41 -12.88
N SER A 192 -3.40 13.43 -12.15
CA SER A 192 -2.76 14.75 -12.16
C SER A 192 -1.31 14.69 -11.65
N HIS A 193 -1.04 13.88 -10.63
CA HIS A 193 0.34 13.65 -10.17
C HIS A 193 1.19 13.01 -11.28
N MET A 194 0.67 11.96 -11.93
CA MET A 194 1.37 11.26 -13.01
C MET A 194 1.66 12.16 -14.21
N GLN A 195 0.69 13.00 -14.60
CA GLN A 195 0.86 14.02 -15.64
C GLN A 195 1.97 15.01 -15.28
N SER A 196 1.99 15.49 -14.04
CA SER A 196 3.04 16.40 -13.56
C SER A 196 4.44 15.76 -13.59
N TRP A 197 4.51 14.43 -13.49
CA TRP A 197 5.74 13.64 -13.59
C TRP A 197 6.09 13.25 -15.04
N GLY A 198 5.27 13.65 -16.00
CA GLY A 198 5.53 13.54 -17.43
C GLY A 198 4.89 12.33 -18.11
N ILE A 199 3.95 11.64 -17.46
CA ILE A 199 3.10 10.63 -18.13
C ILE A 199 2.08 11.35 -19.02
N GLU A 200 1.91 10.86 -20.24
CA GLU A 200 0.94 11.41 -21.21
C GLU A 200 -0.49 11.11 -20.77
N GLU A 201 -1.39 12.09 -20.95
CA GLU A 201 -2.79 11.99 -20.50
C GLU A 201 -3.52 10.80 -21.14
N GLU A 202 -3.22 10.50 -22.41
CA GLU A 202 -3.86 9.44 -23.17
C GLU A 202 -3.55 8.03 -22.63
N ARG A 203 -2.52 7.91 -21.79
CA ARG A 203 -2.14 6.66 -21.11
C ARG A 203 -2.74 6.54 -19.71
N ILE A 204 -3.50 7.53 -19.24
CA ILE A 204 -4.03 7.57 -17.87
C ILE A 204 -5.56 7.42 -17.90
N PHE A 205 -6.05 6.35 -17.30
CA PHE A 205 -7.47 6.00 -17.23
C PHE A 205 -7.97 6.10 -15.80
N GLU A 206 -8.56 7.25 -15.47
CA GLU A 206 -9.11 7.49 -14.14
C GLU A 206 -10.57 7.02 -14.02
N LYS A 207 -10.93 6.47 -12.85
CA LYS A 207 -12.25 5.91 -12.57
C LYS A 207 -12.82 6.39 -11.25
N ASP A 208 -14.11 6.71 -11.26
CA ASP A 208 -14.90 6.84 -10.03
C ASP A 208 -15.34 5.45 -9.54
N TRP A 209 -15.77 5.36 -8.28
CA TRP A 209 -16.35 4.13 -7.75
C TRP A 209 -17.50 3.62 -8.63
N TRP A 210 -17.49 2.30 -8.83
CA TRP A 210 -18.37 1.52 -9.67
C TRP A 210 -18.23 1.74 -11.18
N GLN A 211 -17.31 2.61 -11.62
CA GLN A 211 -16.96 2.71 -13.03
C GLN A 211 -15.94 1.64 -13.40
N SER A 212 -15.98 1.21 -14.67
CA SER A 212 -15.03 0.25 -15.20
C SER A 212 -14.26 0.76 -16.41
N HIS A 213 -13.14 0.11 -16.67
CA HIS A 213 -12.32 0.25 -17.85
C HIS A 213 -12.04 -1.13 -18.43
N LYS A 214 -12.48 -1.37 -19.66
CA LYS A 214 -12.28 -2.63 -20.38
C LYS A 214 -11.23 -2.44 -21.44
N ILE A 215 -10.17 -3.23 -21.39
CA ILE A 215 -9.05 -3.14 -22.31
C ILE A 215 -8.32 -4.49 -22.39
N GLU A 216 -7.99 -4.93 -23.60
CA GLU A 216 -7.20 -6.15 -23.87
C GLU A 216 -7.68 -7.42 -23.14
N GLY A 217 -9.00 -7.62 -23.05
CA GLY A 217 -9.61 -8.79 -22.41
C GLY A 217 -9.64 -8.73 -20.88
N LEU A 218 -9.24 -7.59 -20.30
CA LEU A 218 -9.35 -7.30 -18.87
C LEU A 218 -10.41 -6.23 -18.61
N GLU A 219 -11.06 -6.32 -17.45
CA GLU A 219 -11.91 -5.28 -16.89
C GLU A 219 -11.37 -4.85 -15.53
N PHE A 220 -11.07 -3.57 -15.38
CA PHE A 220 -10.68 -2.93 -14.13
C PHE A 220 -11.85 -2.10 -13.62
N ILE A 221 -12.32 -2.38 -12.41
CA ILE A 221 -13.48 -1.73 -11.81
C ILE A 221 -13.01 -1.07 -10.54
N ALA A 222 -13.05 0.27 -10.49
CA ALA A 222 -12.83 0.97 -9.24
C ALA A 222 -14.01 0.68 -8.33
N THR A 223 -13.76 0.16 -7.14
CA THR A 223 -14.77 -0.11 -6.13
C THR A 223 -14.52 0.73 -4.89
N PRO A 224 -15.55 0.94 -4.05
CA PRO A 224 -15.41 1.79 -2.87
C PRO A 224 -14.35 1.27 -1.91
N ALA A 225 -13.74 2.20 -1.19
CA ALA A 225 -12.85 1.95 -0.07
C ALA A 225 -13.09 3.02 1.00
N GLN A 226 -12.81 2.69 2.26
CA GLN A 226 -12.86 3.63 3.37
C GLN A 226 -11.44 4.05 3.75
N HIS A 227 -10.95 5.08 3.07
CA HIS A 227 -9.60 5.62 3.28
C HIS A 227 -9.61 7.14 3.03
N PHE A 228 -8.46 7.75 2.77
CA PHE A 228 -8.34 9.15 2.39
C PHE A 228 -7.20 9.32 1.37
N SER A 229 -6.96 10.55 0.93
CA SER A 229 -5.84 10.88 0.04
C SER A 229 -5.17 12.18 0.47
N GLY A 230 -3.97 12.43 -0.04
CA GLY A 230 -3.20 13.66 0.18
C GLY A 230 -1.69 13.41 0.21
N ARG A 231 -0.95 14.34 -0.38
CA ARG A 231 0.52 14.27 -0.48
C ARG A 231 1.20 15.47 0.18
N SER A 232 0.45 16.53 0.50
CA SER A 232 0.93 17.76 1.09
C SER A 232 -0.01 18.24 2.21
N LEU A 233 0.25 19.42 2.77
CA LEU A 233 -0.55 19.98 3.87
C LEU A 233 -1.92 20.51 3.41
N PHE A 234 -2.15 20.63 2.09
CA PHE A 234 -3.28 21.38 1.53
C PHE A 234 -4.08 20.63 0.47
N ASP A 235 -3.82 19.34 0.26
CA ASP A 235 -4.44 18.53 -0.81
C ASP A 235 -5.23 17.32 -0.27
N ARG A 236 -5.56 17.32 1.02
CA ARG A 236 -6.29 16.22 1.64
C ARG A 236 -7.62 15.99 0.91
N ASN A 237 -7.82 14.78 0.41
CA ASN A 237 -9.00 14.36 -0.35
C ASN A 237 -9.20 15.08 -1.69
N HIS A 238 -8.17 15.68 -2.29
CA HIS A 238 -8.29 16.28 -3.64
C HIS A 238 -8.37 15.22 -4.75
N SER A 239 -7.83 14.02 -4.50
CA SER A 239 -7.98 12.84 -5.34
C SER A 239 -8.87 11.79 -4.66
N LEU A 240 -9.45 10.88 -5.43
CA LEU A 240 -10.21 9.74 -4.94
C LEU A 240 -9.24 8.60 -4.54
N TRP A 241 -9.71 7.72 -3.66
CA TRP A 241 -9.09 6.45 -3.32
C TRP A 241 -10.03 5.31 -3.70
N ALA A 242 -9.53 4.15 -4.11
CA ALA A 242 -10.36 3.02 -4.50
C ALA A 242 -9.74 1.67 -4.12
N SER A 243 -10.64 0.71 -3.89
CA SER A 243 -10.30 -0.70 -4.08
C SER A 243 -10.54 -1.08 -5.54
N TRP A 244 -10.07 -2.24 -5.98
CA TRP A 244 -10.15 -2.67 -7.36
C TRP A 244 -10.64 -4.09 -7.51
N VAL A 245 -11.55 -4.28 -8.46
CA VAL A 245 -11.87 -5.59 -9.05
C VAL A 245 -11.19 -5.67 -10.42
N ILE A 246 -10.41 -6.72 -10.63
CA ILE A 246 -9.70 -7.02 -11.89
C ILE A 246 -10.25 -8.33 -12.43
N ARG A 247 -10.84 -8.31 -13.62
CA ARG A 247 -11.53 -9.48 -14.19
C ARG A 247 -11.09 -9.78 -15.60
N SER A 248 -11.09 -11.06 -15.93
CA SER A 248 -11.05 -11.59 -17.28
C SER A 248 -12.20 -12.57 -17.46
N ASP A 249 -12.28 -13.20 -18.63
CA ASP A 249 -13.26 -14.27 -18.86
C ASP A 249 -13.02 -15.51 -17.97
N LYS A 250 -11.81 -15.64 -17.39
CA LYS A 250 -11.38 -16.83 -16.62
C LYS A 250 -11.20 -16.57 -15.13
N HIS A 251 -10.67 -15.41 -14.74
CA HIS A 251 -10.28 -15.12 -13.36
C HIS A 251 -10.90 -13.81 -12.85
N SER A 252 -11.12 -13.74 -11.55
CA SER A 252 -11.60 -12.56 -10.84
C SER A 252 -10.72 -12.30 -9.61
N VAL A 253 -10.04 -11.16 -9.58
CA VAL A 253 -9.14 -10.74 -8.51
C VAL A 253 -9.66 -9.49 -7.84
N TYR A 254 -9.51 -9.41 -6.52
CA TYR A 254 -9.80 -8.20 -5.75
C TYR A 254 -8.51 -7.64 -5.13
N PHE A 255 -8.39 -6.32 -5.09
CA PHE A 255 -7.36 -5.59 -4.36
C PHE A 255 -7.99 -4.51 -3.49
N SER A 256 -7.74 -4.51 -2.19
CA SER A 256 -8.43 -3.60 -1.25
C SER A 256 -7.93 -2.15 -1.29
N GLY A 257 -6.71 -1.88 -1.77
CA GLY A 257 -5.98 -0.70 -1.31
C GLY A 257 -5.90 -0.69 0.22
N ASP A 258 -5.94 0.50 0.81
CA ASP A 258 -5.86 0.67 2.27
C ASP A 258 -7.23 0.89 2.91
N SER A 259 -8.18 0.02 2.64
CA SER A 259 -9.55 0.27 3.08
C SER A 259 -9.78 -0.15 4.53
N GLY A 260 -10.22 0.76 5.40
CA GLY A 260 -10.89 0.41 6.65
C GLY A 260 -12.19 -0.38 6.42
N TYR A 261 -12.71 -1.03 7.46
CA TYR A 261 -13.88 -1.90 7.33
C TYR A 261 -15.19 -1.13 7.22
N ASP A 262 -16.01 -1.48 6.22
CA ASP A 262 -17.39 -1.01 6.09
C ASP A 262 -18.21 -1.94 5.17
N VAL A 263 -19.50 -1.65 4.99
CA VAL A 263 -20.45 -2.48 4.22
C VAL A 263 -20.03 -2.72 2.77
N HIS A 264 -19.13 -1.89 2.22
CA HIS A 264 -18.71 -1.97 0.83
C HIS A 264 -18.08 -3.32 0.48
N PHE A 265 -17.35 -3.98 1.39
CA PHE A 265 -16.80 -5.33 1.12
C PHE A 265 -17.90 -6.33 0.77
N LYS A 266 -19.00 -6.30 1.53
CA LYS A 266 -20.16 -7.15 1.27
C LYS A 266 -20.88 -6.74 -0.02
N GLU A 267 -21.05 -5.45 -0.28
CA GLU A 267 -21.63 -4.96 -1.54
C GLU A 267 -20.82 -5.43 -2.76
N ILE A 268 -19.50 -5.36 -2.67
CA ILE A 268 -18.55 -5.79 -3.72
C ILE A 268 -18.64 -7.31 -3.91
N GLY A 269 -18.62 -8.10 -2.83
CA GLY A 269 -18.77 -9.56 -2.91
C GLY A 269 -20.15 -10.02 -3.37
N ASP A 270 -21.19 -9.26 -3.10
CA ASP A 270 -22.54 -9.51 -3.63
C ASP A 270 -22.66 -9.17 -5.12
N LYS A 271 -21.94 -8.14 -5.60
CA LYS A 271 -22.00 -7.69 -6.99
C LYS A 271 -21.03 -8.42 -7.94
N TYR A 272 -19.82 -8.71 -7.47
CA TYR A 272 -18.72 -9.19 -8.32
C TYR A 272 -18.08 -10.49 -7.83
N GLY A 273 -18.36 -10.92 -6.60
CA GLY A 273 -17.87 -12.18 -6.06
C GLY A 273 -18.58 -13.41 -6.64
N PRO A 274 -18.04 -14.62 -6.42
CA PRO A 274 -16.82 -14.89 -5.68
C PRO A 274 -15.54 -14.51 -6.44
N PHE A 275 -14.50 -14.12 -5.70
CA PHE A 275 -13.17 -13.84 -6.26
C PHE A 275 -12.28 -15.08 -6.14
N ASP A 276 -11.43 -15.32 -7.12
CA ASP A 276 -10.44 -16.40 -7.07
C ASP A 276 -9.31 -16.10 -6.11
N LEU A 277 -8.89 -14.83 -6.04
CA LEU A 277 -7.84 -14.32 -5.18
C LEU A 277 -8.18 -12.89 -4.72
N ALA A 278 -7.98 -12.60 -3.44
CA ALA A 278 -8.08 -11.26 -2.90
C ALA A 278 -6.76 -10.84 -2.24
N PHE A 279 -6.22 -9.70 -2.66
CA PHE A 279 -5.16 -8.98 -1.96
C PHE A 279 -5.83 -8.03 -0.99
N VAL A 280 -5.75 -8.35 0.30
CA VAL A 280 -6.49 -7.62 1.35
C VAL A 280 -5.47 -7.02 2.30
N GLU A 281 -5.64 -5.73 2.59
CA GLU A 281 -4.82 -5.04 3.56
C GLU A 281 -4.85 -5.79 4.90
N ASN A 282 -3.65 -6.05 5.41
CA ASN A 282 -3.45 -6.35 6.80
C ASN A 282 -2.07 -5.87 7.21
N GLY A 283 -2.03 -4.63 7.65
CA GLY A 283 -0.82 -3.93 8.05
C GLY A 283 -1.15 -2.49 8.40
N GLN A 284 -0.25 -1.85 9.10
CA GLN A 284 -0.35 -0.45 9.51
C GLN A 284 -1.60 -0.09 10.32
N TYR A 285 -2.26 -1.08 10.94
CA TYR A 285 -3.48 -0.86 11.70
C TYR A 285 -3.22 -0.39 13.13
N ASN A 286 -4.18 0.32 13.70
CA ASN A 286 -4.28 0.58 15.13
C ASN A 286 -5.73 0.93 15.46
N LYS A 287 -6.17 0.64 16.69
CA LYS A 287 -7.53 0.98 17.14
C LYS A 287 -7.86 2.47 16.96
N LYS A 288 -6.85 3.34 17.07
CA LYS A 288 -6.97 4.80 16.96
C LYS A 288 -7.21 5.30 15.54
N TRP A 289 -6.93 4.49 14.52
CA TRP A 289 -7.20 4.79 13.11
C TRP A 289 -7.91 3.66 12.36
N ARG A 290 -8.68 2.86 13.09
CA ARG A 290 -9.48 1.74 12.57
C ARG A 290 -10.50 2.15 11.49
N ALA A 291 -10.80 3.44 11.35
CA ALA A 291 -11.71 3.89 10.32
C ALA A 291 -11.09 3.80 8.93
N VAL A 292 -9.76 3.78 8.82
CA VAL A 292 -9.06 3.82 7.53
C VAL A 292 -8.10 2.65 7.31
N HIS A 293 -7.92 1.76 8.29
CA HIS A 293 -7.16 0.52 8.13
C HIS A 293 -7.87 -0.65 8.79
N LEU A 294 -7.79 -1.85 8.21
CA LEU A 294 -8.40 -3.06 8.77
C LEU A 294 -7.67 -3.52 10.03
N LEU A 295 -8.43 -3.79 11.10
CA LEU A 295 -7.93 -4.63 12.18
C LEU A 295 -7.82 -6.10 11.70
N PRO A 296 -6.97 -6.94 12.32
CA PRO A 296 -6.80 -8.32 11.85
C PRO A 296 -8.08 -9.18 11.81
N GLU A 297 -9.00 -9.01 12.76
CA GLU A 297 -10.35 -9.59 12.68
C GLU A 297 -11.12 -9.16 11.43
N GLU A 298 -11.02 -7.89 11.07
CA GLU A 298 -11.76 -7.28 9.97
C GLU A 298 -11.17 -7.69 8.63
N THR A 299 -9.87 -7.96 8.52
CA THR A 299 -9.25 -8.53 7.31
C THR A 299 -9.92 -9.86 6.92
N ILE A 300 -10.09 -10.78 7.86
CA ILE A 300 -10.73 -12.08 7.57
C ILE A 300 -12.22 -11.90 7.29
N GLN A 301 -12.90 -11.03 8.03
CA GLN A 301 -14.31 -10.73 7.77
C GLN A 301 -14.53 -10.11 6.38
N ALA A 302 -13.74 -9.10 6.01
CA ALA A 302 -13.77 -8.47 4.68
C ALA A 302 -13.56 -9.50 3.56
N THR A 303 -12.60 -10.41 3.75
CA THR A 303 -12.32 -11.49 2.79
C THR A 303 -13.52 -12.42 2.60
N LYS A 304 -14.24 -12.76 3.69
CA LYS A 304 -15.48 -13.54 3.64
C LYS A 304 -16.61 -12.77 2.97
N ASP A 305 -16.75 -11.48 3.27
CA ASP A 305 -17.79 -10.63 2.68
C ASP A 305 -17.60 -10.45 1.18
N LEU A 306 -16.34 -10.42 0.72
CA LEU A 306 -15.95 -10.46 -0.69
C LEU A 306 -16.24 -11.82 -1.35
N LYS A 307 -16.51 -12.88 -0.57
CA LYS A 307 -16.62 -14.27 -1.03
C LYS A 307 -15.37 -14.72 -1.80
N ALA A 308 -14.20 -14.26 -1.37
CA ALA A 308 -12.94 -14.68 -1.96
C ALA A 308 -12.68 -16.16 -1.63
N LYS A 309 -12.10 -16.89 -2.57
CA LYS A 309 -11.67 -18.29 -2.35
C LYS A 309 -10.36 -18.35 -1.59
N ARG A 310 -9.46 -17.39 -1.84
CA ARG A 310 -8.12 -17.30 -1.28
C ARG A 310 -7.75 -15.85 -1.00
N MET A 311 -6.88 -15.62 -0.02
CA MET A 311 -6.35 -14.29 0.30
C MET A 311 -4.84 -14.25 0.37
N ILE A 312 -4.26 -13.12 -0.02
CA ILE A 312 -2.89 -12.73 0.30
C ILE A 312 -2.97 -11.45 1.13
N PRO A 313 -2.52 -11.44 2.40
CA PRO A 313 -2.43 -10.21 3.17
C PRO A 313 -1.32 -9.32 2.61
N VAL A 314 -1.63 -8.05 2.37
CA VAL A 314 -0.71 -7.01 1.88
C VAL A 314 -0.59 -5.87 2.88
N HIS A 315 0.18 -4.82 2.54
CA HIS A 315 0.39 -3.62 3.35
C HIS A 315 1.28 -3.80 4.61
N TRP A 316 2.01 -4.92 4.69
CA TRP A 316 2.94 -5.22 5.77
C TRP A 316 4.35 -5.53 5.26
N GLY A 317 5.30 -5.62 6.18
CA GLY A 317 6.65 -6.15 5.92
C GLY A 317 7.61 -5.21 5.20
N MET A 318 7.27 -3.95 4.90
CA MET A 318 8.20 -3.04 4.20
C MET A 318 8.46 -1.70 4.87
N PHE A 319 7.47 -1.15 5.57
CA PHE A 319 7.56 0.18 6.15
C PHE A 319 7.01 0.18 7.57
N GLU A 320 7.59 1.01 8.43
CA GLU A 320 7.10 1.31 9.76
C GLU A 320 6.12 2.48 9.68
N LEU A 321 4.83 2.17 9.52
CA LEU A 321 3.75 3.17 9.44
C LEU A 321 2.72 3.00 10.57
N SER A 322 2.95 2.06 11.49
CA SER A 322 2.13 1.84 12.68
C SER A 322 2.98 1.39 13.88
N MET A 323 2.31 1.13 15.00
CA MET A 323 2.91 0.80 16.29
C MET A 323 3.03 -0.71 16.55
N HIS A 324 2.47 -1.57 15.70
CA HIS A 324 2.56 -3.03 15.85
C HIS A 324 3.95 -3.53 15.44
N ALA A 325 4.33 -4.72 15.92
CA ALA A 325 5.56 -5.36 15.45
C ALA A 325 5.47 -5.71 13.95
N TRP A 326 6.58 -5.75 13.22
CA TRP A 326 6.57 -5.95 11.76
C TRP A 326 5.94 -7.30 11.35
N TYR A 327 6.02 -8.32 12.21
CA TYR A 327 5.48 -9.68 11.98
C TYR A 327 4.05 -9.88 12.51
N GLU A 328 3.54 -8.98 13.35
CA GLU A 328 2.21 -9.13 13.97
C GLU A 328 1.09 -9.28 12.94
N PRO A 329 1.04 -8.52 11.82
CA PRO A 329 -0.05 -8.63 10.86
C PRO A 329 -0.17 -10.03 10.24
N ILE A 330 0.95 -10.62 9.79
CA ILE A 330 0.91 -11.95 9.18
C ILE A 330 0.60 -13.05 10.19
N GLU A 331 1.08 -12.93 11.44
CA GLU A 331 0.75 -13.87 12.50
C GLU A 331 -0.74 -13.86 12.81
N GLU A 332 -1.32 -12.67 13.01
CA GLU A 332 -2.75 -12.51 13.27
C GLU A 332 -3.61 -12.99 12.09
N SER A 333 -3.24 -12.60 10.87
CA SER A 333 -3.92 -13.06 9.65
C SER A 333 -3.89 -14.58 9.53
N PHE A 334 -2.73 -15.22 9.74
CA PHE A 334 -2.58 -16.67 9.68
C PHE A 334 -3.43 -17.38 10.74
N LEU A 335 -3.34 -16.94 12.01
CA LEU A 335 -4.09 -17.53 13.12
C LEU A 335 -5.61 -17.47 12.88
N ARG A 336 -6.10 -16.32 12.41
CA ARG A 336 -7.53 -16.11 12.17
C ARG A 336 -8.03 -16.84 10.92
N ALA A 337 -7.23 -16.88 9.85
CA ALA A 337 -7.54 -17.68 8.68
C ALA A 337 -7.65 -19.17 9.04
N GLN A 338 -6.74 -19.69 9.89
CA GLN A 338 -6.82 -21.07 10.38
C GLN A 338 -8.07 -21.32 11.21
N ALA A 339 -8.42 -20.42 12.13
CA ALA A 339 -9.62 -20.53 12.96
C ALA A 339 -10.92 -20.59 12.15
N GLU A 340 -10.93 -19.95 10.99
CA GLU A 340 -12.09 -19.87 10.09
C GLU A 340 -12.01 -20.83 8.89
N ASN A 341 -11.01 -21.72 8.87
CA ASN A 341 -10.73 -22.67 7.78
C ASN A 341 -10.67 -21.98 6.40
N PHE A 342 -10.07 -20.79 6.36
CA PHE A 342 -9.92 -19.98 5.16
C PHE A 342 -8.53 -20.17 4.53
N GLN A 343 -8.45 -20.24 3.19
CA GLN A 343 -7.19 -20.43 2.49
C GLN A 343 -6.42 -19.11 2.37
N LEU A 344 -5.45 -18.91 3.26
CA LEU A 344 -4.48 -17.83 3.19
C LEU A 344 -3.25 -18.27 2.38
N ILE A 345 -2.63 -17.35 1.64
CA ILE A 345 -1.35 -17.54 0.96
C ILE A 345 -0.40 -16.46 1.49
N ALA A 346 0.81 -16.86 1.90
CA ALA A 346 1.81 -15.98 2.48
C ALA A 346 3.18 -16.14 1.80
N PRO A 347 3.36 -15.60 0.58
CA PRO A 347 4.62 -15.75 -0.14
C PRO A 347 5.77 -15.05 0.59
N LYS A 348 7.00 -15.55 0.41
CA LYS A 348 8.21 -14.74 0.62
C LYS A 348 8.24 -13.60 -0.39
N ILE A 349 8.99 -12.55 -0.12
CA ILE A 349 9.15 -11.43 -1.07
C ILE A 349 9.77 -11.97 -2.36
N GLY A 350 9.17 -11.68 -3.51
CA GLY A 350 9.63 -12.18 -4.81
C GLY A 350 9.28 -13.65 -5.10
N GLN A 351 8.61 -14.36 -4.18
CA GLN A 351 8.13 -15.71 -4.46
C GLN A 351 6.97 -15.67 -5.46
N MET A 352 7.07 -16.52 -6.48
CA MET A 352 6.01 -16.71 -7.46
C MET A 352 4.92 -17.62 -6.90
N ILE A 353 3.67 -17.20 -7.10
CA ILE A 353 2.46 -17.91 -6.71
C ILE A 353 1.68 -18.26 -7.96
N TYR A 354 1.22 -19.51 -8.06
CA TYR A 354 0.27 -19.97 -9.06
C TYR A 354 -1.04 -20.28 -8.36
N LEU A 355 -2.14 -19.70 -8.84
CA LEU A 355 -3.43 -19.83 -8.17
C LEU A 355 -3.91 -21.29 -8.01
N ASN A 356 -3.53 -22.18 -8.93
CA ASN A 356 -3.94 -23.58 -8.94
C ASN A 356 -3.02 -24.52 -8.14
N ASP A 357 -1.91 -24.02 -7.60
CA ASP A 357 -1.02 -24.80 -6.73
C ASP A 357 -1.53 -24.88 -5.29
N SER A 358 -0.98 -25.82 -4.52
CA SER A 358 -1.27 -25.94 -3.08
C SER A 358 -0.89 -24.69 -2.30
N ASN A 359 0.14 -23.97 -2.76
CA ASN A 359 0.69 -22.77 -2.13
C ASN A 359 0.91 -22.97 -0.62
N GLU A 360 1.58 -24.07 -0.26
CA GLU A 360 1.87 -24.41 1.13
C GLU A 360 2.55 -23.23 1.85
N ILE A 361 2.03 -22.92 3.03
CA ILE A 361 2.52 -21.80 3.83
C ILE A 361 3.77 -22.25 4.59
N GLU A 362 4.93 -21.81 4.12
CA GLU A 362 6.13 -21.75 4.95
C GLU A 362 6.02 -20.50 5.83
N LYS A 363 5.92 -20.65 7.15
CA LYS A 363 5.82 -19.54 8.10
C LYS A 363 7.15 -18.79 8.25
N TRP A 364 7.65 -18.25 7.15
CA TRP A 364 8.99 -17.68 7.04
C TRP A 364 9.22 -16.50 7.99
N TRP A 365 8.17 -15.80 8.42
CA TRP A 365 8.25 -14.72 9.43
C TRP A 365 8.68 -15.23 10.82
N GLU A 366 8.50 -16.51 11.12
CA GLU A 366 9.00 -17.15 12.35
C GLU A 366 10.52 -17.39 12.30
N SER A 367 11.12 -17.40 11.10
CA SER A 367 12.56 -17.64 10.92
C SER A 367 13.42 -16.38 11.06
N VAL A 368 12.81 -15.19 11.05
CA VAL A 368 13.51 -13.92 11.17
C VAL A 368 13.81 -13.64 12.65
N PRO A 369 15.06 -13.33 13.03
CA PRO A 369 15.39 -12.95 14.40
C PRO A 369 14.55 -11.77 14.88
N ARG A 370 14.14 -11.82 16.15
CA ARG A 370 13.40 -10.75 16.85
C ARG A 370 14.29 -10.16 17.93
N GLU A 371 14.09 -8.89 18.30
CA GLU A 371 14.81 -8.34 19.44
C GLU A 371 14.50 -9.18 20.68
N ALA A 372 15.54 -9.58 21.41
CA ALA A 372 15.33 -10.21 22.69
C ALA A 372 14.59 -9.20 23.58
N LYS A 373 13.36 -9.52 24.01
CA LYS A 373 12.66 -8.72 25.01
C LYS A 373 13.64 -8.49 26.15
N ALA A 374 14.02 -7.24 26.41
CA ALA A 374 14.80 -6.90 27.58
C ALA A 374 14.05 -7.49 28.77
N THR A 375 14.64 -8.50 29.41
CA THR A 375 14.02 -9.09 30.59
C THR A 375 13.84 -7.96 31.60
N GLU A 376 12.75 -7.95 32.37
CA GLU A 376 12.48 -6.97 33.45
C GLU A 376 13.67 -6.78 34.43
N SER A 377 14.65 -7.68 34.40
CA SER A 377 15.90 -7.60 35.15
C SER A 377 16.90 -6.54 34.66
N GLU A 378 16.89 -6.18 33.37
CA GLU A 378 17.82 -5.18 32.80
C GLU A 378 17.31 -3.73 32.94
N GLU A 379 16.00 -3.51 32.82
CA GLU A 379 15.39 -2.21 33.13
C GLU A 379 15.60 -1.81 34.59
N LYS A 380 15.52 -2.77 35.53
CA LYS A 380 15.88 -2.54 36.94
C LYS A 380 17.36 -2.20 37.13
N LYS A 381 18.28 -2.73 36.32
CA LYS A 381 19.71 -2.39 36.40
C LYS A 381 20.00 -0.98 35.87
N LEU A 382 19.30 -0.53 34.83
CA LEU A 382 19.43 0.83 34.29
C LEU A 382 18.87 1.90 35.23
N LEU A 383 17.76 1.61 35.93
CA LEU A 383 17.18 2.48 36.96
C LEU A 383 18.03 2.56 38.25
N VAL A 384 18.67 1.46 38.66
CA VAL A 384 19.55 1.47 39.86
C VAL A 384 20.92 2.09 39.58
N GLY A 385 21.38 2.09 38.32
CA GLY A 385 22.63 2.74 37.91
C GLY A 385 22.59 4.27 37.94
N HIS A 386 21.41 4.89 37.84
CA HIS A 386 21.25 6.35 37.90
C HIS A 386 21.11 6.90 39.33
N ILE A 387 20.73 6.07 40.31
CA ILE A 387 20.56 6.52 41.71
C ILE A 387 21.90 6.50 42.48
N LYS A 388 22.93 5.79 41.99
CA LYS A 388 24.25 5.73 42.65
C LYS A 388 25.28 6.78 42.18
N LYS A 389 24.89 7.74 41.35
CA LYS A 389 25.76 8.85 40.91
C LYS A 389 25.38 10.23 41.47
N SER A 390 24.44 10.29 42.41
CA SER A 390 24.01 11.55 43.05
C SER A 390 24.04 11.50 44.59
N SER A 391 24.94 10.71 45.18
CA SER A 391 25.22 10.72 46.63
C SER A 391 26.67 11.06 46.91
#